data_AF-A0A6P8PKG0-F1
#
_entry.id   AF-A0A6P8PKG0-F1
#
_cell.length_a   1.000
_cell.length_b   1.000
_cell.length_c   1.000
_cell.angle_alpha   90.00
_cell.angle_beta   90.00
_cell.angle_gamma   90.00
#
_symmetry.space_group_name_H-M   'P 1'
#
loop_
_entity.id
_entity.type
_entity.pdbx_description
1 polymer ?
#
loop_
_entity_poly.entity_id
_entity_poly.type
_entity_poly.pdbx_seq_one_letter_code
_entity_poly.pdbx_strand_id
1 'polypeptide(L)'
;MMQGSSRSGSSFLLPHLSMLVLNYLTLGRSQNVSEATGEPYRGQNISLFQVPITYQDRMSFARAALACDTVGQGLATWFQANFSYYQNNFRSSGWSWVQTTAAIGLGNCTKNFFQYANTSAATDVLCKRNQDVFARKIQNSSLLEFSDVCEKEQAKILRINDCADLLAANITAFNSYSVYLIATGILVNLGLEFRTKTTPDLTSANFALCIDSYNVSQSAPLSAGKVPDVFIAPVQFSFGDAVKYCRYHNTIVATREQVSEMMKSGFESCSWGWTVSGQGILMFNETASSYSNANLFEDMEQKLLYPACILKERVVNSWNGLPVAMVETKNGGNLTFDIQSQDMPNALHKCQSEGLFLSSLEELNKSVTKNQLTPPFMVWVYKAKLVLPRRNANLKCGQGYTGLLSRVENVSTLANVYCYRRPESVRAISLVIIGLVTTFILLFLILITTLLVVFYRRY
;
A
#
# COMPACT_ATOMS: atom_id res chain seq x y z
N MET A 1 52.60 -53.61 -79.51
CA MET A 1 53.35 -53.02 -78.37
C MET A 1 52.74 -51.65 -78.06
N MET A 2 52.34 -51.45 -76.81
CA MET A 2 52.10 -50.19 -76.06
C MET A 2 51.26 -49.09 -76.74
N GLN A 3 50.00 -48.87 -76.31
CA GLN A 3 49.50 -48.10 -75.15
C GLN A 3 48.95 -46.74 -75.61
N GLY A 4 47.70 -46.45 -75.27
CA GLY A 4 47.07 -45.16 -75.54
C GLY A 4 45.73 -44.97 -74.83
N SER A 5 45.79 -44.26 -73.71
CA SER A 5 44.79 -43.31 -73.18
C SER A 5 43.44 -43.82 -72.64
N SER A 6 43.28 -43.70 -71.31
CA SER A 6 42.01 -43.77 -70.59
C SER A 6 41.34 -42.39 -70.45
N ARG A 7 40.02 -42.34 -70.69
CA ARG A 7 39.05 -41.34 -70.20
C ARG A 7 38.05 -42.10 -69.32
N SER A 8 37.93 -41.78 -68.02
CA SER A 8 37.03 -40.77 -67.41
C SER A 8 35.57 -41.22 -67.29
N GLY A 9 35.06 -41.21 -66.05
CA GLY A 9 33.63 -41.11 -65.71
C GLY A 9 33.14 -42.25 -64.81
N SER A 10 33.29 -42.18 -63.49
CA SER A 10 32.39 -41.52 -62.52
C SER A 10 31.28 -42.45 -62.00
N SER A 11 31.51 -43.02 -60.82
CA SER A 11 30.48 -43.68 -60.01
C SER A 11 30.19 -42.86 -58.77
N PHE A 12 28.95 -42.39 -58.70
CA PHE A 12 28.26 -41.88 -57.52
C PHE A 12 28.31 -42.92 -56.38
N LEU A 13 28.54 -42.47 -55.14
CA LEU A 13 27.98 -43.04 -53.91
C LEU A 13 28.14 -42.04 -52.75
N LEU A 14 27.01 -41.47 -52.30
CA LEU A 14 26.77 -40.96 -50.95
C LEU A 14 26.25 -42.13 -50.08
N PRO A 15 25.98 -41.96 -48.78
CA PRO A 15 26.69 -41.22 -47.73
C PRO A 15 26.95 -42.15 -46.51
N HIS A 16 27.68 -41.70 -45.48
CA HIS A 16 27.26 -41.92 -44.09
C HIS A 16 28.05 -41.03 -43.12
N LEU A 17 27.31 -40.20 -42.40
CA LEU A 17 27.69 -39.57 -41.14
C LEU A 17 27.89 -40.63 -40.05
N SER A 18 28.95 -40.50 -39.24
CA SER A 18 28.85 -40.69 -37.78
C SER A 18 30.18 -40.41 -37.04
N MET A 19 30.04 -39.54 -36.03
CA MET A 19 30.72 -39.46 -34.72
C MET A 19 32.23 -39.19 -34.62
N LEU A 20 32.68 -38.09 -34.00
CA LEU A 20 32.75 -37.70 -32.56
C LEU A 20 33.92 -38.37 -31.81
N VAL A 21 34.83 -37.52 -31.28
CA VAL A 21 35.45 -37.54 -29.92
C VAL A 21 36.98 -37.31 -29.87
N LEU A 22 37.33 -36.17 -29.25
CA LEU A 22 38.50 -35.74 -28.45
C LEU A 22 39.95 -35.81 -28.99
N ASN A 23 40.63 -34.64 -29.02
CA ASN A 23 41.60 -34.29 -27.97
C ASN A 23 42.00 -32.79 -27.92
N TYR A 24 42.44 -32.39 -26.72
CA TYR A 24 42.61 -31.05 -26.13
C TYR A 24 43.88 -30.26 -26.56
N LEU A 25 43.81 -28.93 -26.33
CA LEU A 25 44.88 -27.96 -25.96
C LEU A 25 45.88 -27.47 -27.03
N THR A 26 45.78 -26.19 -27.44
CA THR A 26 46.52 -25.05 -26.82
C THR A 26 46.32 -23.71 -27.55
N LEU A 27 46.18 -22.64 -26.75
CA LEU A 27 46.60 -21.24 -26.97
C LEU A 27 45.90 -20.35 -28.02
N GLY A 28 45.33 -19.23 -27.54
CA GLY A 28 45.45 -17.95 -28.25
C GLY A 28 44.21 -17.06 -28.38
N ARG A 29 43.95 -16.22 -27.36
CA ARG A 29 43.62 -14.78 -27.46
C ARG A 29 42.52 -14.31 -28.44
N SER A 30 41.43 -13.74 -27.89
CA SER A 30 40.99 -12.34 -28.12
C SER A 30 39.48 -12.18 -28.00
N GLN A 31 39.09 -11.03 -27.43
CA GLN A 31 37.76 -10.60 -27.00
C GLN A 31 36.76 -10.48 -28.15
N ASN A 32 35.52 -10.96 -27.92
CA ASN A 32 34.27 -10.18 -27.92
C ASN A 32 33.06 -11.11 -28.05
N VAL A 33 32.45 -11.46 -26.92
CA VAL A 33 31.08 -11.96 -26.85
C VAL A 33 30.28 -10.92 -26.10
N SER A 34 29.33 -10.26 -26.79
CA SER A 34 28.26 -9.50 -26.16
C SER A 34 27.14 -10.48 -25.78
N GLU A 35 27.19 -10.97 -24.55
CA GLU A 35 26.05 -11.62 -23.90
C GLU A 35 25.44 -10.62 -22.92
N ALA A 36 24.17 -10.28 -23.14
CA ALA A 36 23.40 -9.38 -22.30
C ALA A 36 23.00 -10.10 -21.01
N THR A 37 23.75 -9.87 -19.95
CA THR A 37 23.34 -10.17 -18.57
C THR A 37 22.61 -8.95 -18.00
N GLY A 38 21.32 -9.10 -17.69
CA GLY A 38 20.56 -8.10 -16.96
C GLY A 38 21.03 -8.06 -15.51
N GLU A 39 21.83 -7.05 -15.15
CA GLU A 39 22.14 -6.76 -13.75
C GLU A 39 20.92 -6.14 -13.03
N PRO A 40 20.69 -6.47 -11.75
CA PRO A 40 19.68 -5.83 -10.92
C PRO A 40 20.08 -4.37 -10.63
N TYR A 41 19.14 -3.45 -10.91
CA TYR A 41 19.26 -2.02 -10.64
C TYR A 41 19.51 -1.76 -9.14
N ARG A 42 20.60 -1.04 -8.80
CA ARG A 42 20.82 -0.51 -7.44
C ARG A 42 19.90 0.69 -7.22
N GLY A 43 19.02 0.62 -6.21
CA GLY A 43 18.09 1.69 -5.88
C GLY A 43 18.79 3.01 -5.52
N GLN A 44 18.34 4.12 -6.12
CA GLN A 44 18.70 5.45 -5.67
C GLN A 44 17.97 5.78 -4.36
N ASN A 45 18.71 6.30 -3.38
CA ASN A 45 18.12 6.81 -2.15
C ASN A 45 17.35 8.11 -2.44
N ILE A 46 16.01 8.06 -2.35
CA ILE A 46 15.17 9.27 -2.40
C ILE A 46 15.27 10.02 -1.06
N SER A 47 16.08 11.08 -1.04
CA SER A 47 16.20 11.98 0.10
C SER A 47 15.10 13.04 0.07
N LEU A 48 14.15 12.95 1.01
CA LEU A 48 13.19 14.01 1.28
C LEU A 48 13.67 14.92 2.40
N PHE A 49 13.27 16.18 2.34
CA PHE A 49 13.42 17.08 3.48
C PHE A 49 12.26 18.05 3.61
N GLN A 50 12.10 18.54 4.83
CA GLN A 50 11.15 19.61 5.14
C GLN A 50 11.91 20.93 5.12
N VAL A 51 11.36 21.93 4.42
CA VAL A 51 11.88 23.30 4.53
C VAL A 51 11.19 23.96 5.72
N PRO A 52 11.92 24.31 6.80
CA PRO A 52 11.33 25.05 7.91
C PRO A 52 11.02 26.47 7.42
N ILE A 53 9.79 26.91 7.62
CA ILE A 53 9.34 28.25 7.24
C ILE A 53 8.90 28.98 8.50
N THR A 54 9.42 30.19 8.69
CA THR A 54 9.27 31.00 9.89
C THR A 54 8.00 31.85 9.93
N TYR A 55 7.06 31.64 8.99
CA TYR A 55 5.85 32.46 8.89
C TYR A 55 4.67 31.85 9.65
N GLN A 56 3.98 32.68 10.43
CA GLN A 56 2.74 32.35 11.18
C GLN A 56 1.49 32.18 10.29
N ASP A 57 1.58 32.47 8.99
CA ASP A 57 0.45 32.36 8.07
C ASP A 57 0.31 30.95 7.47
N ARG A 58 -0.93 30.46 7.42
CA ARG A 58 -1.31 29.17 6.83
C ARG A 58 -0.68 29.00 5.43
N MET A 59 0.11 27.95 5.24
CA MET A 59 0.80 27.69 3.98
C MET A 59 -0.16 27.10 2.94
N SER A 60 -0.39 27.82 1.84
CA SER A 60 -1.10 27.28 0.69
C SER A 60 -0.21 26.33 -0.13
N PHE A 61 -0.82 25.45 -0.93
CA PHE A 61 -0.10 24.56 -1.85
C PHE A 61 0.88 25.32 -2.75
N ALA A 62 0.46 26.46 -3.30
CA ALA A 62 1.30 27.28 -4.16
C ALA A 62 2.52 27.85 -3.42
N ARG A 63 2.35 28.30 -2.17
CA ARG A 63 3.46 28.74 -1.32
C ARG A 63 4.40 27.59 -0.96
N ALA A 64 3.86 26.40 -0.72
CA ALA A 64 4.65 25.19 -0.48
C ALA A 64 5.49 24.78 -1.70
N ALA A 65 4.90 24.80 -2.90
CA ALA A 65 5.61 24.52 -4.14
C ALA A 65 6.70 25.56 -4.42
N LEU A 66 6.39 26.85 -4.25
CA LEU A 66 7.36 27.94 -4.38
C LEU A 66 8.50 27.81 -3.36
N ALA A 67 8.21 27.45 -2.11
CA ALA A 67 9.23 27.22 -1.10
C ALA A 67 10.22 26.13 -1.49
N CYS A 68 9.75 24.98 -2.00
CA CYS A 68 10.65 23.96 -2.54
C CYS A 68 11.47 24.50 -3.73
N ASP A 69 10.84 25.26 -4.62
CA ASP A 69 11.52 25.81 -5.79
C ASP A 69 12.64 26.79 -5.41
N THR A 70 12.43 27.63 -4.39
CA THR A 70 13.44 28.58 -3.90
C THR A 70 14.71 27.91 -3.35
N VAL A 71 14.61 26.66 -2.88
CA VAL A 71 15.77 25.86 -2.43
C VAL A 71 16.29 24.93 -3.54
N GLY A 72 15.92 25.18 -4.80
CA GLY A 72 16.36 24.39 -5.96
C GLY A 72 15.72 23.00 -6.05
N GLN A 73 14.57 22.81 -5.40
CA GLN A 73 13.89 21.52 -5.26
C GLN A 73 12.51 21.48 -5.90
N GLY A 74 11.98 20.27 -6.05
CA GLY A 74 10.60 20.03 -6.46
C GLY A 74 9.77 19.73 -5.22
N LEU A 75 8.48 20.06 -5.25
CA LEU A 75 7.57 19.50 -4.27
C LEU A 75 7.48 17.98 -4.50
N ALA A 76 7.67 17.19 -3.45
CA ALA A 76 7.61 15.74 -3.55
C ALA A 76 6.22 15.32 -4.01
N THR A 77 6.15 14.37 -4.95
CA THR A 77 4.89 13.73 -5.28
C THR A 77 4.38 12.88 -4.11
N TRP A 78 3.08 12.62 -4.05
CA TRP A 78 2.51 11.71 -3.05
C TRP A 78 3.24 10.35 -3.02
N PHE A 79 3.58 9.81 -4.20
CA PHE A 79 4.28 8.53 -4.29
C PHE A 79 5.70 8.61 -3.69
N GLN A 80 6.46 9.67 -3.99
CA GLN A 80 7.80 9.89 -3.43
C GLN A 80 7.75 10.08 -1.90
N ALA A 81 6.79 10.86 -1.42
CA ALA A 81 6.52 11.04 0.00
C ALA A 81 6.21 9.72 0.71
N ASN A 82 5.35 8.91 0.10
CA ASN A 82 4.95 7.60 0.63
C ASN A 82 6.13 6.60 0.62
N PHE A 83 6.90 6.58 -0.47
CA PHE A 83 8.08 5.74 -0.59
C PHE A 83 9.12 6.07 0.48
N SER A 84 9.49 7.34 0.64
CA SER A 84 10.47 7.72 1.66
C SER A 84 9.96 7.47 3.08
N TYR A 85 8.66 7.58 3.33
CA TYR A 85 8.08 7.23 4.64
C TYR A 85 8.25 5.73 4.97
N TYR A 86 7.88 4.85 4.04
CA TYR A 86 7.89 3.40 4.26
C TYR A 86 9.27 2.76 4.11
N GLN A 87 10.10 3.25 3.19
CA GLN A 87 11.37 2.62 2.83
C GLN A 87 12.58 3.31 3.48
N ASN A 88 12.54 4.64 3.61
CA ASN A 88 13.67 5.42 4.14
C ASN A 88 13.44 5.87 5.59
N ASN A 89 12.39 5.38 6.26
CA ASN A 89 11.97 5.79 7.60
C ASN A 89 11.85 7.31 7.77
N PHE A 90 11.55 8.05 6.70
CA PHE A 90 11.32 9.48 6.79
C PHE A 90 10.06 9.75 7.63
N ARG A 91 10.14 10.73 8.54
CA ARG A 91 9.01 11.16 9.37
C ARG A 91 8.90 12.69 9.30
N SER A 92 7.72 13.21 8.97
CA SER A 92 7.47 14.65 9.04
C SER A 92 7.11 15.07 10.47
N SER A 93 7.55 16.26 10.87
CA SER A 93 7.16 16.89 12.15
C SER A 93 5.71 17.38 12.19
N GLY A 94 4.97 17.28 11.07
CA GLY A 94 3.60 17.77 10.95
C GLY A 94 2.95 17.41 9.62
N TRP A 95 1.86 18.09 9.28
CA TRP A 95 1.23 17.97 7.97
C TRP A 95 2.13 18.61 6.91
N SER A 96 2.25 17.93 5.78
CA SER A 96 3.06 18.36 4.66
C SER A 96 2.30 18.39 3.35
N TRP A 97 2.51 19.45 2.57
CA TRP A 97 2.02 19.49 1.20
C TRP A 97 2.85 18.57 0.31
N VAL A 98 2.19 17.73 -0.46
CA VAL A 98 2.78 16.92 -1.52
C VAL A 98 2.01 17.13 -2.82
N GLN A 99 2.72 16.99 -3.94
CA GLN A 99 2.16 17.10 -5.27
C GLN A 99 1.36 15.84 -5.63
N THR A 100 0.14 16.01 -6.10
CA THR A 100 -0.65 14.98 -6.77
C THR A 100 -0.92 15.40 -8.19
N THR A 101 -0.66 14.53 -9.15
CA THR A 101 -1.08 14.76 -10.53
C THR A 101 -2.57 14.44 -10.65
N ALA A 102 -3.40 15.45 -10.86
CA ALA A 102 -4.76 15.27 -11.31
C ALA A 102 -4.80 15.44 -12.84
N ALA A 103 -5.26 14.42 -13.56
CA ALA A 103 -5.58 14.60 -14.97
C ALA A 103 -6.88 15.41 -15.07
N ILE A 104 -6.86 16.50 -15.85
CA ILE A 104 -8.04 17.23 -16.27
C ILE A 104 -8.13 17.10 -17.79
N GLY A 105 -9.11 16.33 -18.26
CA GLY A 105 -9.43 16.28 -19.67
C GLY A 105 -10.07 17.61 -20.05
N LEU A 106 -9.44 18.38 -20.95
CA LEU A 106 -10.15 19.47 -21.62
C LEU A 106 -10.93 18.84 -22.76
N GLY A 107 -12.23 18.65 -22.53
CA GLY A 107 -13.14 18.08 -23.49
C GLY A 107 -14.48 18.78 -23.51
N ASN A 108 -15.02 18.96 -24.72
CA ASN A 108 -16.34 19.52 -25.00
C ASN A 108 -17.44 18.85 -24.15
N CYS A 109 -17.82 19.49 -23.03
CA CYS A 109 -18.98 19.08 -22.24
C CYS A 109 -20.30 19.77 -22.71
N THR A 110 -20.34 20.50 -23.85
CA THR A 110 -21.60 20.99 -24.46
C THR A 110 -21.54 21.11 -26.00
N LYS A 111 -22.67 20.84 -26.68
CA LYS A 111 -22.84 20.99 -28.15
C LYS A 111 -23.02 22.45 -28.62
N ASN A 112 -23.32 23.39 -27.72
CA ASN A 112 -23.73 24.76 -28.08
C ASN A 112 -22.61 25.82 -28.02
N PHE A 113 -21.34 25.42 -27.83
CA PHE A 113 -20.23 26.36 -27.67
C PHE A 113 -19.49 26.73 -28.97
N PHE A 114 -20.00 26.29 -30.13
CA PHE A 114 -19.28 26.36 -31.42
C PHE A 114 -19.30 27.71 -32.15
N GLN A 115 -19.64 28.81 -31.48
CA GLN A 115 -19.45 30.14 -32.08
C GLN A 115 -18.19 30.90 -31.64
N TYR A 116 -17.42 30.37 -30.67
CA TYR A 116 -16.25 31.10 -30.15
C TYR A 116 -14.92 30.33 -30.12
N ALA A 117 -14.91 29.02 -30.38
CA ALA A 117 -13.70 28.20 -30.31
C ALA A 117 -13.11 27.92 -31.71
N ASN A 118 -12.71 28.97 -32.43
CA ASN A 118 -11.94 28.80 -33.68
C ASN A 118 -10.74 29.75 -33.76
N THR A 119 -10.09 29.99 -32.63
CA THR A 119 -8.77 30.65 -32.61
C THR A 119 -7.85 29.95 -31.63
N SER A 120 -6.73 29.48 -32.16
CA SER A 120 -5.58 28.90 -31.49
C SER A 120 -5.11 29.69 -30.25
N ALA A 121 -5.49 29.25 -29.05
CA ALA A 121 -4.71 29.34 -27.80
C ALA A 121 -5.49 28.65 -26.67
N ALA A 122 -5.11 27.40 -26.35
CA ALA A 122 -5.68 26.61 -25.25
C ALA A 122 -5.28 27.21 -23.88
N THR A 123 -6.02 28.23 -23.45
CA THR A 123 -5.81 28.95 -22.18
C THR A 123 -7.11 29.08 -21.39
N ASP A 124 -8.08 28.20 -21.61
CA ASP A 124 -9.37 28.29 -20.94
C ASP A 124 -9.51 27.27 -19.80
N VAL A 125 -9.93 27.74 -18.63
CA VAL A 125 -10.33 26.92 -17.47
C VAL A 125 -11.83 26.85 -17.40
N LEU A 126 -12.39 25.64 -17.25
CA LEU A 126 -13.83 25.46 -17.05
C LEU A 126 -14.17 25.63 -15.57
N CYS A 127 -14.96 26.64 -15.27
CA CYS A 127 -15.51 26.91 -13.94
C CYS A 127 -16.98 26.51 -13.90
N LYS A 128 -17.44 25.98 -12.76
CA LYS A 128 -18.83 25.64 -12.46
C LYS A 128 -19.34 26.50 -11.32
N ARG A 129 -20.43 27.23 -11.55
CA ARG A 129 -21.19 27.95 -10.52
C ARG A 129 -22.62 27.44 -10.59
N ASN A 130 -23.09 26.78 -9.53
CA ASN A 130 -24.38 26.08 -9.53
C ASN A 130 -24.47 25.04 -10.67
N GLN A 131 -25.40 25.22 -11.61
CA GLN A 131 -25.56 24.37 -12.79
C GLN A 131 -24.89 24.93 -14.05
N ASP A 132 -24.38 26.16 -14.00
CA ASP A 132 -23.76 26.82 -15.14
C ASP A 132 -22.27 26.48 -15.23
N VAL A 133 -21.84 26.09 -16.43
CA VAL A 133 -20.44 25.84 -16.78
C VAL A 133 -19.99 26.90 -17.76
N PHE A 134 -18.88 27.58 -17.45
CA PHE A 134 -18.33 28.63 -18.30
C PHE A 134 -16.80 28.56 -18.35
N ALA A 135 -16.23 28.98 -19.47
CA ALA A 135 -14.80 29.07 -19.68
C ALA A 135 -14.23 30.41 -19.19
N ARG A 136 -13.00 30.38 -18.70
CA ARG A 136 -12.22 31.58 -18.37
C ARG A 136 -10.81 31.49 -18.92
N LYS A 137 -10.41 32.54 -19.65
CA LYS A 137 -9.05 32.70 -20.12
C LYS A 137 -8.11 32.94 -18.95
N ILE A 138 -7.06 32.15 -18.87
CA ILE A 138 -5.88 32.39 -18.05
C ILE A 138 -4.83 33.11 -18.92
N GLN A 139 -4.28 34.20 -18.39
CA GLN A 139 -3.25 34.98 -19.08
C GLN A 139 -1.87 34.34 -18.96
N ASN A 140 -1.64 33.53 -17.92
CA ASN A 140 -0.39 32.81 -17.67
C ASN A 140 -0.67 31.35 -17.33
N SER A 141 0.12 30.42 -17.87
CA SER A 141 -0.02 28.97 -17.64
C SER A 141 0.43 28.53 -16.23
N SER A 142 0.48 29.47 -15.28
CA SER A 142 0.85 29.18 -13.90
C SER A 142 -0.32 28.57 -13.15
N LEU A 143 -0.06 27.51 -12.39
CA LEU A 143 -1.09 26.74 -11.68
C LEU A 143 -1.89 27.57 -10.66
N LEU A 144 -1.28 28.64 -10.15
CA LEU A 144 -1.91 29.67 -9.30
C LEU A 144 -3.09 30.35 -9.99
N GLU A 145 -2.96 30.69 -11.27
CA GLU A 145 -4.00 31.43 -11.98
C GLU A 145 -5.23 30.56 -12.25
N PHE A 146 -5.05 29.24 -12.42
CA PHE A 146 -6.16 28.31 -12.67
C PHE A 146 -7.17 28.27 -11.51
N SER A 147 -6.70 28.26 -10.25
CA SER A 147 -7.58 28.24 -9.07
C SER A 147 -8.19 29.61 -8.81
N ASP A 148 -7.36 30.64 -8.85
CA ASP A 148 -7.77 32.01 -8.51
C ASP A 148 -8.86 32.54 -9.46
N VAL A 149 -8.81 32.17 -10.75
CA VAL A 149 -9.76 32.66 -11.75
C VAL A 149 -11.19 32.16 -11.50
N CYS A 150 -11.36 30.89 -11.14
CA CYS A 150 -12.70 30.39 -10.77
C CYS A 150 -13.13 30.89 -9.38
N GLU A 151 -12.19 31.00 -8.44
CA GLU A 151 -12.48 31.35 -7.05
C GLU A 151 -12.89 32.83 -6.88
N LYS A 152 -12.25 33.76 -7.62
CA LYS A 152 -12.68 35.19 -7.71
C LYS A 152 -14.14 35.34 -8.12
N GLU A 153 -14.65 34.33 -8.80
CA GLU A 153 -15.97 34.26 -9.35
C GLU A 153 -16.90 33.33 -8.55
N GLN A 154 -16.54 32.96 -7.32
CA GLN A 154 -17.33 32.04 -6.47
C GLN A 154 -17.72 30.74 -7.20
N ALA A 155 -16.87 30.29 -8.12
CA ALA A 155 -17.06 29.10 -8.93
C ALA A 155 -15.99 28.06 -8.59
N LYS A 156 -16.30 26.78 -8.82
CA LYS A 156 -15.35 25.67 -8.63
C LYS A 156 -14.78 25.24 -9.97
N ILE A 157 -13.52 24.83 -10.02
CA ILE A 157 -12.96 24.17 -11.21
C ILE A 157 -13.78 22.90 -11.47
N LEU A 158 -14.26 22.73 -12.70
CA LEU A 158 -15.03 21.56 -13.11
C LEU A 158 -14.12 20.32 -13.16
N ARG A 159 -14.43 19.28 -12.37
CA ARG A 159 -13.68 18.02 -12.37
C ARG A 159 -14.22 17.09 -13.46
N ILE A 160 -13.38 16.16 -13.93
CA ILE A 160 -13.80 15.14 -14.92
C ILE A 160 -15.04 14.38 -14.43
N ASN A 161 -15.09 14.01 -13.15
CA ASN A 161 -16.23 13.31 -12.57
C ASN A 161 -17.52 14.14 -12.62
N ASP A 162 -17.41 15.47 -12.51
CA ASP A 162 -18.57 16.37 -12.63
C ASP A 162 -19.09 16.44 -14.08
N CYS A 163 -18.23 16.15 -15.09
CA CYS A 163 -18.68 16.00 -16.47
C CYS A 163 -19.38 14.66 -16.72
N ALA A 164 -19.06 13.59 -15.98
CA ALA A 164 -19.73 12.29 -16.15
C ALA A 164 -21.23 12.38 -15.83
N ASP A 165 -21.59 13.11 -14.77
CA ASP A 165 -22.98 13.36 -14.37
C ASP A 165 -23.75 14.22 -15.40
N LEU A 166 -23.04 15.10 -16.12
CA LEU A 166 -23.60 15.92 -17.20
C LEU A 166 -23.75 15.15 -18.52
N LEU A 167 -22.95 14.10 -18.72
CA LEU A 167 -22.84 13.35 -19.99
C LEU A 167 -23.67 12.07 -20.06
N ALA A 168 -24.27 11.62 -18.94
CA ALA A 168 -25.17 10.46 -18.91
C ALA A 168 -26.42 10.59 -19.81
N ALA A 169 -26.60 11.73 -20.50
CA ALA A 169 -27.72 12.02 -21.39
C ALA A 169 -27.48 11.76 -22.89
N ASN A 170 -26.25 11.54 -23.39
CA ASN A 170 -26.05 11.20 -24.83
C ASN A 170 -24.60 10.80 -25.17
N ILE A 171 -24.36 9.51 -25.44
CA ILE A 171 -23.02 8.93 -25.66
C ILE A 171 -22.92 8.39 -27.08
N THR A 172 -22.45 9.18 -28.06
CA THR A 172 -22.10 8.65 -29.40
C THR A 172 -20.92 9.32 -30.13
N ALA A 173 -20.13 10.21 -29.52
CA ALA A 173 -19.00 10.81 -30.24
C ALA A 173 -17.77 11.09 -29.35
N PHE A 174 -16.75 10.24 -29.42
CA PHE A 174 -15.45 10.43 -28.78
C PHE A 174 -14.33 10.16 -29.77
N ASN A 175 -13.77 11.19 -30.43
CA ASN A 175 -12.61 10.98 -31.34
C ASN A 175 -11.49 12.04 -31.29
N SER A 176 -11.52 13.06 -30.42
CA SER A 176 -10.39 14.01 -30.32
C SER A 176 -10.39 14.77 -28.98
N TYR A 177 -9.47 14.45 -28.07
CA TYR A 177 -9.33 15.19 -26.79
C TYR A 177 -7.85 15.44 -26.45
N SER A 178 -7.56 16.65 -25.95
CA SER A 178 -6.27 17.02 -25.35
C SER A 178 -6.41 16.96 -23.83
N VAL A 179 -5.63 16.10 -23.18
CA VAL A 179 -5.63 15.95 -21.72
C VAL A 179 -4.54 16.85 -21.13
N TYR A 180 -4.92 17.74 -20.22
CA TYR A 180 -3.97 18.58 -19.48
C TYR A 180 -3.83 18.04 -18.05
N LEU A 181 -2.60 17.77 -17.63
CA LEU A 181 -2.32 17.33 -16.26
C LEU A 181 -2.16 18.58 -15.39
N ILE A 182 -3.09 18.81 -14.46
CA ILE A 182 -2.94 19.86 -13.44
C ILE A 182 -2.39 19.19 -12.18
N ALA A 183 -1.21 19.63 -11.76
CA ALA A 183 -0.65 19.24 -10.47
C ALA A 183 -1.44 19.91 -9.33
N THR A 184 -2.25 19.14 -8.61
CA THR A 184 -2.90 19.58 -7.37
C THR A 184 -2.02 19.26 -6.16
N GLY A 185 -2.35 19.84 -5.02
CA GLY A 185 -1.72 19.50 -3.75
C GLY A 185 -2.65 18.70 -2.86
N ILE A 186 -2.10 17.78 -2.10
CA ILE A 186 -2.77 17.23 -0.91
C ILE A 186 -1.89 17.43 0.32
N LEU A 187 -2.54 17.60 1.47
CA LEU A 187 -1.88 17.56 2.76
C LEU A 187 -1.77 16.10 3.20
N VAL A 188 -0.55 15.66 3.46
CA VAL A 188 -0.25 14.35 4.04
C VAL A 188 0.44 14.52 5.36
N ASN A 189 0.08 13.71 6.34
CA ASN A 189 0.85 13.61 7.57
C ASN A 189 1.81 12.43 7.44
N LEU A 190 3.10 12.71 7.21
CA LEU A 190 4.15 11.69 7.07
C LEU A 190 4.79 11.35 8.42
N GLY A 191 4.17 11.72 9.55
CA GLY A 191 4.66 11.45 10.91
C GLY A 191 3.65 10.71 11.79
N LEU A 192 2.42 10.53 11.31
CA LEU A 192 1.38 9.73 11.95
C LEU A 192 1.05 8.58 11.01
N GLU A 193 1.01 7.35 11.52
CA GLU A 193 0.49 6.21 10.77
C GLU A 193 -0.82 6.62 10.06
N PHE A 194 -0.84 6.54 8.73
CA PHE A 194 -2.09 6.50 8.00
C PHE A 194 -2.84 5.23 8.41
N ARG A 195 -3.60 5.32 9.49
CA ARG A 195 -4.84 4.55 9.61
C ARG A 195 -5.85 5.23 8.70
N THR A 196 -5.93 4.82 7.44
CA THR A 196 -7.21 4.89 6.72
C THR A 196 -8.13 3.84 7.33
N LYS A 197 -8.49 4.06 8.59
CA LYS A 197 -9.72 3.51 9.12
C LYS A 197 -10.80 4.29 8.36
N THR A 198 -11.68 3.61 7.63
CA THR A 198 -13.08 4.08 7.65
C THR A 198 -13.34 4.40 9.11
N THR A 199 -13.70 5.64 9.43
CA THR A 199 -13.94 6.08 10.81
C THR A 199 -14.61 4.92 11.53
N PRO A 200 -13.97 4.29 12.54
CA PRO A 200 -14.74 3.41 13.39
C PRO A 200 -15.88 4.29 13.84
N ASP A 201 -17.09 3.75 13.82
CA ASP A 201 -18.19 4.44 14.45
C ASP A 201 -17.74 4.76 15.90
N LEU A 202 -17.32 6.02 16.11
CA LEU A 202 -16.73 6.51 17.37
C LEU A 202 -17.84 6.68 18.42
N THR A 203 -19.05 6.22 18.09
CA THR A 203 -20.19 6.10 19.00
C THR A 203 -19.90 5.15 20.16
N SER A 204 -18.86 4.30 20.11
CA SER A 204 -18.51 3.45 21.25
C SER A 204 -17.00 3.14 21.37
N ALA A 205 -16.38 3.53 22.49
CA ALA A 205 -15.22 2.80 23.01
C ALA A 205 -15.71 1.64 23.88
N ASN A 206 -14.87 0.62 24.09
CA ASN A 206 -15.33 -0.63 24.68
C ASN A 206 -15.61 -0.55 26.18
N PHE A 207 -15.15 0.51 26.88
CA PHE A 207 -15.42 0.71 28.30
C PHE A 207 -15.11 2.15 28.77
N ALA A 208 -15.53 2.47 30.00
CA ALA A 208 -15.13 3.66 30.74
C ALA A 208 -13.99 3.33 31.71
N LEU A 209 -12.99 4.21 31.80
CA LEU A 209 -11.95 4.15 32.85
C LEU A 209 -12.38 5.08 33.98
N CYS A 210 -12.82 4.49 35.08
CA CYS A 210 -13.37 5.24 36.20
C CYS A 210 -12.40 5.27 37.37
N ILE A 211 -12.25 6.43 38.01
CA ILE A 211 -11.43 6.66 39.22
C ILE A 211 -12.31 7.21 40.33
N ASP A 212 -12.10 6.72 41.55
CA ASP A 212 -12.78 7.22 42.73
C ASP A 212 -12.52 8.73 42.93
N SER A 213 -13.60 9.50 42.89
CA SER A 213 -13.56 10.96 42.99
C SER A 213 -13.02 11.46 44.33
N TYR A 214 -13.14 10.67 45.40
CA TYR A 214 -12.67 11.03 46.74
C TYR A 214 -11.13 11.00 46.88
N ASN A 215 -10.43 10.31 45.98
CA ASN A 215 -8.96 10.25 45.98
C ASN A 215 -8.31 11.34 45.11
N VAL A 216 -9.08 12.11 44.33
CA VAL A 216 -8.55 13.10 43.36
C VAL A 216 -8.32 14.47 43.97
N SER A 217 -8.99 14.80 45.10
CA SER A 217 -8.96 16.15 45.69
C SER A 217 -7.82 16.41 46.68
N GLN A 218 -6.93 15.46 46.93
CA GLN A 218 -5.73 15.70 47.72
C GLN A 218 -4.53 15.89 46.79
N SER A 219 -4.21 17.15 46.48
CA SER A 219 -3.03 17.58 45.72
C SER A 219 -1.71 17.40 46.48
N ALA A 220 -1.64 16.47 47.44
CA ALA A 220 -0.38 16.05 48.03
C ALA A 220 0.29 15.06 47.06
N PRO A 221 1.63 15.09 46.90
CA PRO A 221 2.32 14.07 46.11
C PRO A 221 1.90 12.70 46.65
N LEU A 222 1.31 11.87 45.77
CA LEU A 222 0.89 10.51 46.06
C LEU A 222 1.99 9.83 46.87
N SER A 223 1.76 9.65 48.17
CA SER A 223 2.68 8.94 49.04
C SER A 223 2.89 7.55 48.43
N ALA A 224 4.14 7.28 48.06
CA ALA A 224 4.56 6.11 47.29
C ALA A 224 3.93 4.83 47.84
N GLY A 225 2.94 4.28 47.14
CA GLY A 225 2.39 2.95 47.47
C GLY A 225 0.88 2.76 47.28
N LYS A 226 0.08 3.82 47.14
CA LYS A 226 -1.37 3.66 46.88
C LYS A 226 -1.74 4.17 45.50
N VAL A 227 -1.75 3.26 44.54
CA VAL A 227 -2.22 3.54 43.17
C VAL A 227 -3.74 3.75 43.22
N PRO A 228 -4.30 4.81 42.61
CA PRO A 228 -5.75 5.00 42.57
C PRO A 228 -6.42 3.81 41.87
N ASP A 229 -7.49 3.28 42.46
CA ASP A 229 -8.24 2.15 41.89
C ASP A 229 -8.94 2.59 40.59
N VAL A 230 -8.28 2.36 39.43
CA VAL A 230 -8.93 2.43 38.12
C VAL A 230 -9.63 1.11 37.87
N PHE A 231 -10.95 1.15 37.69
CA PHE A 231 -11.71 -0.01 37.24
C PHE A 231 -12.26 0.19 35.82
N ILE A 232 -12.43 -0.94 35.13
CA ILE A 232 -12.92 -1.01 33.76
C ILE A 232 -14.41 -1.33 33.80
N ALA A 233 -15.23 -0.49 33.19
CA ALA A 233 -16.65 -0.78 33.03
C ALA A 233 -16.86 -1.96 32.05
N PRO A 234 -17.77 -2.92 32.32
CA PRO A 234 -17.86 -4.17 31.53
C PRO A 234 -18.63 -4.02 30.20
N VAL A 235 -19.02 -2.81 29.80
CA VAL A 235 -19.93 -2.56 28.67
C VAL A 235 -19.34 -1.51 27.73
N GLN A 236 -19.66 -1.60 26.44
CA GLN A 236 -19.29 -0.59 25.47
C GLN A 236 -20.07 0.70 25.72
N PHE A 237 -19.37 1.83 25.77
CA PHE A 237 -19.96 3.13 26.05
C PHE A 237 -19.58 4.15 24.98
N SER A 238 -20.54 4.99 24.60
CA SER A 238 -20.22 6.31 24.05
C SER A 238 -19.49 7.13 25.11
N PHE A 239 -18.75 8.18 24.73
CA PHE A 239 -18.09 9.04 25.73
C PHE A 239 -19.11 9.62 26.74
N GLY A 240 -20.28 10.06 26.26
CA GLY A 240 -21.34 10.57 27.12
C GLY A 240 -21.87 9.52 28.11
N ASP A 241 -22.02 8.27 27.69
CA ASP A 241 -22.48 7.19 28.56
C ASP A 241 -21.40 6.71 29.52
N ALA A 242 -20.12 6.77 29.11
CA ALA A 242 -18.99 6.49 29.99
C ALA A 242 -18.92 7.50 31.15
N VAL A 243 -19.15 8.79 30.86
CA VAL A 243 -19.23 9.84 31.89
C VAL A 243 -20.41 9.60 32.85
N LYS A 244 -21.59 9.26 32.32
CA LYS A 244 -22.76 8.93 33.14
C LYS A 244 -22.51 7.69 34.01
N TYR A 245 -21.89 6.66 33.44
CA TYR A 245 -21.57 5.41 34.13
C TYR A 245 -20.59 5.66 35.29
N CYS A 246 -19.47 6.35 35.06
CA CYS A 246 -18.55 6.65 36.15
C CYS A 246 -19.25 7.48 37.25
N ARG A 247 -20.03 8.50 36.88
CA ARG A 247 -20.80 9.29 37.87
C ARG A 247 -21.78 8.46 38.67
N TYR A 248 -22.50 7.54 38.03
CA TYR A 248 -23.42 6.63 38.71
C TYR A 248 -22.73 5.79 39.79
N HIS A 249 -21.45 5.46 39.58
CA HIS A 249 -20.60 4.75 40.53
C HIS A 249 -19.79 5.68 41.47
N ASN A 250 -20.19 6.96 41.63
CA ASN A 250 -19.47 7.96 42.44
C ASN A 250 -17.99 8.15 42.04
N THR A 251 -17.70 7.91 40.77
CA THR A 251 -16.35 8.00 40.17
C THR A 251 -16.34 9.00 39.02
N ILE A 252 -15.16 9.37 38.57
CA ILE A 252 -14.97 10.23 37.40
C ILE A 252 -14.17 9.51 36.33
N VAL A 253 -14.33 9.92 35.07
CA VAL A 253 -13.50 9.37 33.99
C VAL A 253 -12.04 9.76 34.23
N ALA A 254 -11.12 8.81 34.10
CA ALA A 254 -9.71 9.00 34.38
C ALA A 254 -9.06 10.05 33.47
N THR A 255 -8.15 10.84 34.03
CA THR A 255 -7.24 11.70 33.25
C THR A 255 -6.20 10.83 32.54
N ARG A 256 -5.54 11.40 31.52
CA ARG A 256 -4.47 10.70 30.81
C ARG A 256 -3.30 10.37 31.74
N GLU A 257 -2.97 11.28 32.65
CA GLU A 257 -1.87 11.18 33.60
C GLU A 257 -2.12 10.02 34.56
N GLN A 258 -3.34 9.91 35.09
CA GLN A 258 -3.76 8.80 35.95
C GLN A 258 -3.74 7.46 35.21
N VAL A 259 -4.15 7.44 33.94
CA VAL A 259 -4.04 6.24 33.09
C VAL A 259 -2.58 5.83 32.88
N SER A 260 -1.68 6.80 32.64
CA SER A 260 -0.24 6.54 32.49
C SER A 260 0.39 6.02 33.79
N GLU A 261 -0.01 6.54 34.94
CA GLU A 261 0.47 6.10 36.24
C GLU A 261 0.02 4.67 36.57
N MET A 262 -1.24 4.32 36.24
CA MET A 262 -1.72 2.93 36.31
C MET A 262 -0.96 1.98 35.38
N MET A 263 -0.64 2.41 34.16
CA MET A 263 0.18 1.60 33.26
C MET A 263 1.56 1.33 33.86
N LYS A 264 2.18 2.34 34.49
CA LYS A 264 3.47 2.18 35.20
C LYS A 264 3.38 1.22 36.37
N SER A 265 2.21 1.11 37.03
CA SER A 265 1.97 0.10 38.06
C SER A 265 1.62 -1.30 37.52
N GLY A 266 1.75 -1.51 36.20
CA GLY A 266 1.52 -2.81 35.56
C GLY A 266 0.07 -3.09 35.16
N PHE A 267 -0.81 -2.08 35.18
CA PHE A 267 -2.18 -2.23 34.70
C PHE A 267 -2.23 -2.26 33.17
N GLU A 268 -2.94 -3.24 32.62
CA GLU A 268 -3.11 -3.42 31.18
C GLU A 268 -4.57 -3.69 30.83
N SER A 269 -5.02 -3.21 29.68
CA SER A 269 -6.33 -3.50 29.12
C SER A 269 -6.27 -3.84 27.63
N CYS A 270 -6.98 -4.91 27.24
CA CYS A 270 -7.08 -5.34 25.85
C CYS A 270 -8.11 -4.58 25.02
N SER A 271 -8.79 -3.57 25.58
CA SER A 271 -9.70 -2.73 24.81
C SER A 271 -9.49 -1.24 25.05
N TRP A 272 -10.11 -0.42 24.20
CA TRP A 272 -10.04 1.03 24.28
C TRP A 272 -10.97 1.53 25.40
N GLY A 273 -10.46 2.43 26.23
CA GLY A 273 -11.23 3.16 27.23
C GLY A 273 -11.22 4.66 27.00
N TRP A 274 -12.26 5.36 27.46
CA TRP A 274 -12.31 6.82 27.41
C TRP A 274 -11.51 7.46 28.55
N THR A 275 -10.80 8.55 28.24
CA THR A 275 -10.29 9.52 29.23
C THR A 275 -11.24 10.71 29.38
N VAL A 276 -11.01 11.54 30.41
CA VAL A 276 -11.76 12.78 30.64
C VAL A 276 -11.73 13.75 29.45
N SER A 277 -10.68 13.72 28.63
CA SER A 277 -10.54 14.54 27.41
C SER A 277 -11.33 13.99 26.22
N GLY A 278 -12.06 12.88 26.39
CA GLY A 278 -12.75 12.20 25.30
C GLY A 278 -11.80 11.45 24.36
N GLN A 279 -10.57 11.19 24.77
CA GLN A 279 -9.62 10.39 24.00
C GLN A 279 -9.81 8.91 24.32
N GLY A 280 -9.80 8.06 23.29
CA GLY A 280 -9.72 6.62 23.46
C GLY A 280 -8.27 6.20 23.73
N ILE A 281 -7.99 5.57 24.87
CA ILE A 281 -6.66 5.03 25.20
C ILE A 281 -6.73 3.51 25.30
N LEU A 282 -5.75 2.84 24.69
CA LEU A 282 -5.48 1.41 24.86
C LEU A 282 -4.25 1.26 25.76
N MET A 283 -4.38 0.50 26.86
CA MET A 283 -3.31 0.33 27.85
C MET A 283 -2.62 -1.02 27.67
N PHE A 284 -1.34 -1.05 27.32
CA PHE A 284 -0.55 -2.29 27.26
C PHE A 284 0.85 -2.02 27.84
N ASN A 285 1.36 -2.94 28.67
CA ASN A 285 2.64 -2.77 29.34
C ASN A 285 3.74 -3.39 28.47
N GLU A 286 4.45 -2.54 27.73
CA GLU A 286 5.57 -2.98 26.90
C GLU A 286 6.86 -3.11 27.71
N THR A 287 6.94 -4.07 28.63
CA THR A 287 8.24 -4.42 29.24
C THR A 287 9.13 -5.29 28.33
N ALA A 288 8.88 -5.32 27.01
CA ALA A 288 9.75 -6.02 26.04
C ALA A 288 10.18 -5.21 24.80
N SER A 289 9.69 -4.00 24.58
CA SER A 289 10.32 -3.04 23.65
C SER A 289 9.64 -1.68 23.77
N SER A 290 10.43 -0.62 23.86
CA SER A 290 10.04 0.78 23.76
C SER A 290 8.96 1.01 22.68
N TYR A 291 7.77 1.52 23.02
CA TYR A 291 7.17 2.81 22.65
C TYR A 291 5.64 2.80 22.94
N SER A 292 5.21 3.40 24.06
CA SER A 292 3.80 3.80 24.24
C SER A 292 3.67 5.30 24.46
N ASN A 293 3.16 5.99 23.44
CA ASN A 293 2.43 7.26 23.52
C ASN A 293 1.87 7.59 22.12
N ALA A 294 0.67 7.10 21.80
CA ALA A 294 -0.08 7.57 20.64
C ALA A 294 -0.98 8.74 21.09
N ASN A 295 -0.54 9.97 20.83
CA ASN A 295 -1.40 11.16 20.88
C ASN A 295 -2.37 11.11 19.68
N LEU A 296 -3.62 10.71 19.90
CA LEU A 296 -4.71 11.09 19.00
C LEU A 296 -5.50 12.22 19.69
N PHE A 297 -5.58 13.37 19.01
CA PHE A 297 -6.26 14.61 19.41
C PHE A 297 -5.47 15.54 20.35
N GLU A 298 -4.39 16.12 19.84
CA GLU A 298 -4.07 17.52 20.16
C GLU A 298 -4.55 18.41 19.00
N ASP A 299 -5.41 19.36 19.37
CA ASP A 299 -5.85 20.59 18.71
C ASP A 299 -5.48 20.81 17.24
N MET A 300 -6.52 21.01 16.43
CA MET A 300 -6.43 21.41 15.03
C MET A 300 -6.07 22.90 14.83
N GLU A 301 -5.85 23.69 15.87
CA GLU A 301 -5.77 25.15 15.69
C GLU A 301 -4.36 25.72 15.51
N GLN A 302 -3.26 24.98 15.74
CA GLN A 302 -1.90 25.54 15.58
C GLN A 302 -0.85 24.57 15.01
N LYS A 303 -1.14 23.83 13.94
CA LYS A 303 -0.12 22.98 13.28
C LYS A 303 0.52 23.69 12.09
N LEU A 304 1.83 23.93 12.20
CA LEU A 304 2.71 24.40 11.14
C LEU A 304 2.64 23.41 9.95
N LEU A 305 2.38 23.93 8.76
CA LEU A 305 2.34 23.18 7.51
C LEU A 305 3.72 23.27 6.85
N TYR A 306 4.36 22.13 6.56
CA TYR A 306 5.70 22.09 5.98
C TYR A 306 5.67 21.55 4.55
N PRO A 307 6.33 22.16 3.55
CA PRO A 307 6.43 21.54 2.24
C PRO A 307 7.38 20.34 2.31
N ALA A 308 6.98 19.20 1.74
CA ALA A 308 7.90 18.06 1.56
C ALA A 308 8.61 18.24 0.21
N CYS A 309 9.90 18.53 0.24
CA CYS A 309 10.69 18.79 -0.95
C CYS A 309 11.55 17.58 -1.32
N ILE A 310 11.75 17.38 -2.62
CA ILE A 310 12.63 16.38 -3.21
C ILE A 310 13.65 17.06 -4.12
N LEU A 311 14.88 16.54 -4.12
CA LEU A 311 15.89 16.93 -5.10
C LEU A 311 15.32 16.78 -6.51
N LYS A 312 15.35 17.86 -7.30
CA LYS A 312 15.11 17.80 -8.76
C LYS A 312 16.31 17.08 -9.38
N GLU A 313 16.37 15.77 -9.23
CA GLU A 313 17.24 14.98 -10.11
C GLU A 313 16.73 15.18 -11.53
N ARG A 314 17.66 15.29 -12.47
CA ARG A 314 17.38 15.38 -13.90
C ARG A 314 16.84 14.00 -14.32
N VAL A 315 15.56 13.75 -14.08
CA VAL A 315 14.90 12.45 -14.28
C VAL A 315 14.99 12.07 -15.75
N VAL A 316 15.83 11.08 -16.04
CA VAL A 316 15.75 10.26 -17.25
C VAL A 316 14.62 9.25 -17.01
N ASN A 317 13.63 9.25 -17.89
CA ASN A 317 12.42 8.42 -17.77
C ASN A 317 12.76 6.92 -17.71
N SER A 318 12.54 6.26 -16.58
CA SER A 318 12.47 4.80 -16.49
C SER A 318 11.66 4.39 -15.26
N TRP A 319 10.40 4.05 -15.48
CA TRP A 319 9.53 3.39 -14.50
C TRP A 319 9.87 1.90 -14.43
N ASN A 320 10.10 1.34 -13.23
CA ASN A 320 9.72 -0.02 -12.78
C ASN A 320 10.26 -0.34 -11.37
N GLY A 321 9.37 -0.70 -10.42
CA GLY A 321 9.70 -1.53 -9.23
C GLY A 321 9.51 -0.91 -7.84
N LEU A 322 8.71 -1.56 -6.97
CA LEU A 322 8.43 -1.24 -5.54
C LEU A 322 9.02 -2.34 -4.62
N PRO A 323 9.48 -2.07 -3.37
CA PRO A 323 9.91 -3.10 -2.40
C PRO A 323 8.89 -3.37 -1.26
N VAL A 324 8.91 -4.60 -0.71
CA VAL A 324 8.19 -5.05 0.52
C VAL A 324 9.19 -5.74 1.47
N ALA A 325 9.09 -5.48 2.78
CA ALA A 325 9.88 -6.13 3.81
C ALA A 325 9.49 -7.62 3.98
N MET A 326 10.46 -8.51 3.85
CA MET A 326 10.28 -9.96 3.92
C MET A 326 10.98 -10.51 5.17
N VAL A 327 10.27 -11.29 5.98
CA VAL A 327 10.91 -12.17 6.98
C VAL A 327 11.28 -13.46 6.26
N GLU A 328 12.56 -13.59 5.93
CA GLU A 328 13.10 -14.73 5.22
C GLU A 328 13.22 -15.93 6.18
N THR A 329 12.51 -17.02 5.89
CA THR A 329 12.65 -18.26 6.67
C THR A 329 13.72 -19.14 6.03
N LYS A 330 14.56 -19.78 6.84
CA LYS A 330 15.67 -20.66 6.39
C LYS A 330 15.26 -21.83 5.44
N ASN A 331 13.97 -22.04 5.15
CA ASN A 331 13.51 -23.09 4.20
C ASN A 331 12.68 -22.54 3.03
N GLY A 332 12.88 -21.29 2.60
CA GLY A 332 12.44 -20.80 1.28
C GLY A 332 10.95 -20.47 1.13
N GLY A 333 10.19 -20.35 2.23
CA GLY A 333 8.85 -19.78 2.22
C GLY A 333 8.85 -18.41 2.87
N ASN A 334 8.48 -17.36 2.12
CA ASN A 334 8.31 -16.00 2.66
C ASN A 334 6.86 -15.82 3.11
N LEU A 335 6.71 -15.33 4.33
CA LEU A 335 5.42 -15.13 4.99
C LEU A 335 5.19 -13.64 5.19
N THR A 336 3.97 -13.19 4.92
CA THR A 336 3.58 -11.79 5.14
C THR A 336 2.34 -11.72 6.03
N PHE A 337 2.34 -10.77 6.94
CA PHE A 337 1.21 -10.44 7.81
C PHE A 337 0.67 -9.09 7.39
N ASP A 338 -0.65 -9.01 7.14
CA ASP A 338 -1.34 -7.73 7.06
C ASP A 338 -2.04 -7.46 8.40
N ILE A 339 -1.87 -6.24 8.92
CA ILE A 339 -2.43 -5.82 10.21
C ILE A 339 -3.83 -5.22 10.01
N GLN A 340 -4.24 -4.95 8.77
CA GLN A 340 -5.60 -4.49 8.47
C GLN A 340 -6.58 -5.65 8.51
N SER A 341 -7.59 -5.54 9.39
CA SER A 341 -8.68 -6.51 9.46
C SER A 341 -9.58 -6.39 8.23
N GLN A 342 -9.82 -7.51 7.57
CA GLN A 342 -10.63 -7.60 6.35
C GLN A 342 -11.65 -8.73 6.49
N ASP A 343 -12.74 -8.67 5.73
CA ASP A 343 -13.61 -9.82 5.54
C ASP A 343 -12.91 -10.87 4.67
N MET A 344 -13.45 -12.09 4.61
CA MET A 344 -12.81 -13.19 3.89
C MET A 344 -12.61 -12.91 2.39
N PRO A 345 -13.58 -12.33 1.65
CA PRO A 345 -13.38 -11.96 0.24
C PRO A 345 -12.24 -10.96 0.02
N ASN A 346 -12.15 -9.91 0.85
CA ASN A 346 -11.10 -8.91 0.73
C ASN A 346 -9.74 -9.48 1.15
N ALA A 347 -9.69 -10.29 2.21
CA ALA A 347 -8.50 -11.02 2.62
C ALA A 347 -7.93 -11.90 1.48
N LEU A 348 -8.82 -12.62 0.76
CA LEU A 348 -8.44 -13.42 -0.40
C LEU A 348 -7.89 -12.54 -1.54
N HIS A 349 -8.61 -11.49 -1.90
CA HIS A 349 -8.21 -10.55 -2.95
C HIS A 349 -6.85 -9.91 -2.62
N LYS A 350 -6.62 -9.54 -1.37
CA LYS A 350 -5.37 -8.96 -0.88
C LYS A 350 -4.18 -9.90 -1.09
N CYS A 351 -4.26 -11.15 -0.63
CA CYS A 351 -3.18 -12.11 -0.89
C CYS A 351 -2.93 -12.31 -2.39
N GLN A 352 -4.00 -12.44 -3.19
CA GLN A 352 -3.90 -12.65 -4.64
C GLN A 352 -3.26 -11.46 -5.37
N SER A 353 -3.60 -10.23 -4.97
CA SER A 353 -3.03 -9.00 -5.54
C SER A 353 -1.51 -8.89 -5.35
N GLU A 354 -0.97 -9.56 -4.34
CA GLU A 354 0.46 -9.63 -4.04
C GLU A 354 1.14 -10.89 -4.62
N GLY A 355 0.41 -11.68 -5.41
CA GLY A 355 0.89 -12.97 -5.93
C GLY A 355 1.10 -14.02 -4.84
N LEU A 356 0.42 -13.86 -3.71
CA LEU A 356 0.43 -14.76 -2.56
C LEU A 356 -0.86 -15.59 -2.50
N PHE A 357 -0.84 -16.62 -1.67
CA PHE A 357 -2.01 -17.48 -1.43
C PHE A 357 -2.46 -17.32 0.02
N LEU A 358 -3.77 -17.43 0.26
CA LEU A 358 -4.28 -17.55 1.62
C LEU A 358 -3.71 -18.82 2.24
N SER A 359 -3.03 -18.71 3.37
CA SER A 359 -2.31 -19.84 3.96
C SER A 359 -3.27 -20.94 4.39
N SER A 360 -2.90 -22.20 4.20
CA SER A 360 -3.62 -23.33 4.77
C SER A 360 -3.36 -23.46 6.28
N LEU A 361 -4.24 -24.18 6.98
CA LEU A 361 -4.05 -24.48 8.41
C LEU A 361 -2.71 -25.20 8.66
N GLU A 362 -2.30 -26.08 7.76
CA GLU A 362 -1.05 -26.83 7.87
C GLU A 362 0.19 -25.93 7.69
N GLU A 363 0.14 -25.02 6.71
CA GLU A 363 1.21 -24.03 6.49
C GLU A 363 1.33 -23.05 7.66
N LEU A 364 0.21 -22.57 8.19
CA LEU A 364 0.21 -21.74 9.40
C LEU A 364 0.80 -22.52 10.59
N ASN A 365 0.47 -23.80 10.77
CA ASN A 365 1.03 -24.61 11.86
C ASN A 365 2.56 -24.76 11.74
N LYS A 366 3.06 -25.02 10.52
CA LYS A 366 4.50 -25.08 10.21
C LYS A 366 5.19 -23.76 10.51
N SER A 367 4.54 -22.64 10.21
CA SER A 367 5.07 -21.31 10.52
C SER A 367 5.13 -21.04 12.01
N VAL A 368 4.06 -21.31 12.75
CA VAL A 368 3.95 -21.05 14.19
C VAL A 368 4.97 -21.88 14.98
N THR A 369 5.17 -23.13 14.59
CA THR A 369 6.17 -24.00 15.21
C THR A 369 7.60 -23.54 14.93
N LYS A 370 7.85 -22.93 13.77
CA LYS A 370 9.21 -22.58 13.31
C LYS A 370 9.63 -21.15 13.64
N ASN A 371 8.75 -20.16 13.51
CA ASN A 371 9.14 -18.74 13.40
C ASN A 371 9.01 -17.94 14.71
N GLN A 372 8.69 -18.58 15.84
CA GLN A 372 8.54 -17.99 17.18
C GLN A 372 7.50 -16.86 17.35
N LEU A 373 7.07 -16.22 16.26
CA LEU A 373 6.07 -15.17 16.24
C LEU A 373 4.67 -15.79 16.18
N THR A 374 3.89 -15.52 17.23
CA THR A 374 2.46 -15.84 17.27
C THR A 374 1.68 -14.54 17.36
N PRO A 375 0.98 -14.11 16.30
CA PRO A 375 0.19 -12.89 16.36
C PRO A 375 -0.88 -13.01 17.47
N PRO A 376 -1.14 -11.93 18.22
CA PRO A 376 -2.13 -11.94 19.30
C PRO A 376 -3.59 -11.86 18.80
N PHE A 377 -3.80 -11.86 17.47
CA PHE A 377 -5.09 -11.67 16.82
C PHE A 377 -5.46 -12.87 15.96
N MET A 378 -6.76 -13.04 15.70
CA MET A 378 -7.23 -14.08 14.79
C MET A 378 -6.91 -13.72 13.35
N VAL A 379 -6.57 -14.74 12.56
CA VAL A 379 -6.24 -14.60 11.15
C VAL A 379 -7.12 -15.48 10.27
N TRP A 380 -7.50 -14.96 9.10
CA TRP A 380 -8.13 -15.73 8.03
C TRP A 380 -7.13 -16.69 7.40
N VAL A 381 -7.54 -17.96 7.29
CA VAL A 381 -6.83 -19.03 6.55
C VAL A 381 -7.75 -19.69 5.53
N TYR A 382 -7.16 -20.50 4.64
CA TYR A 382 -7.85 -21.23 3.58
C TYR A 382 -9.07 -22.01 4.11
N LYS A 383 -10.15 -22.03 3.31
CA LYS A 383 -11.50 -22.52 3.66
C LYS A 383 -12.27 -21.66 4.67
N ALA A 384 -12.06 -20.35 4.66
CA ALA A 384 -12.81 -19.39 5.48
C ALA A 384 -12.82 -19.79 6.96
N LYS A 385 -11.66 -20.15 7.49
CA LYS A 385 -11.50 -20.41 8.92
C LYS A 385 -10.76 -19.25 9.56
N LEU A 386 -11.25 -18.83 10.71
CA LEU A 386 -10.55 -17.91 11.59
C LEU A 386 -9.73 -18.72 12.57
N VAL A 387 -8.43 -18.43 12.63
CA VAL A 387 -7.48 -19.17 13.46
C VAL A 387 -6.70 -18.22 14.33
N LEU A 388 -6.62 -18.50 15.62
CA LEU A 388 -5.74 -17.84 16.56
C LEU A 388 -4.53 -18.76 16.84
N PRO A 389 -3.36 -18.50 16.23
CA PRO A 389 -2.16 -19.27 16.51
C PRO A 389 -1.56 -18.90 17.87
N ARG A 390 -1.35 -19.89 18.74
CA ARG A 390 -0.81 -19.72 20.10
C ARG A 390 0.34 -20.68 20.34
N ARG A 391 1.53 -20.17 20.67
CA ARG A 391 2.67 -21.00 21.08
C ARG A 391 2.66 -21.25 22.58
N ASN A 392 2.49 -20.17 23.34
CA ASN A 392 2.42 -20.19 24.79
C ASN A 392 0.99 -19.98 25.25
N ALA A 393 0.58 -20.76 26.26
CA ALA A 393 -0.71 -20.63 26.91
C ALA A 393 -0.89 -19.21 27.43
N ASN A 394 -2.04 -18.61 27.18
CA ASN A 394 -2.38 -17.29 27.70
C ASN A 394 -3.87 -17.25 28.00
N LEU A 395 -4.22 -17.03 29.28
CA LEU A 395 -5.62 -17.01 29.70
C LEU A 395 -6.42 -15.89 29.03
N LYS A 396 -5.79 -14.75 28.69
CA LYS A 396 -6.45 -13.64 28.00
C LYS A 396 -6.61 -13.91 26.49
N CYS A 397 -5.55 -14.39 25.85
CA CYS A 397 -5.53 -14.68 24.40
C CYS A 397 -5.55 -16.19 24.15
N GLY A 398 -6.74 -16.73 23.88
CA GLY A 398 -6.92 -18.15 23.62
C GLY A 398 -7.19 -18.99 24.88
N GLN A 399 -7.63 -18.38 25.99
CA GLN A 399 -8.16 -19.08 27.18
C GLN A 399 -7.23 -20.16 27.77
N GLY A 400 -5.92 -19.95 27.69
CA GLY A 400 -4.92 -20.89 28.18
C GLY A 400 -4.58 -22.02 27.20
N TYR A 401 -5.27 -22.11 26.06
CA TYR A 401 -4.95 -23.09 25.03
C TYR A 401 -3.72 -22.69 24.21
N THR A 402 -3.02 -23.70 23.69
CA THR A 402 -1.90 -23.58 22.74
C THR A 402 -2.26 -24.28 21.42
N GLY A 403 -1.45 -24.09 20.38
CA GLY A 403 -1.69 -24.59 19.04
C GLY A 403 -2.52 -23.63 18.18
N LEU A 404 -3.25 -24.19 17.22
CA LEU A 404 -4.12 -23.43 16.32
C LEU A 404 -5.56 -23.51 16.82
N LEU A 405 -6.05 -22.42 17.40
CA LEU A 405 -7.43 -22.33 17.87
C LEU A 405 -8.29 -21.87 16.72
N SER A 406 -9.01 -22.81 16.08
CA SER A 406 -9.89 -22.47 14.96
C SER A 406 -11.31 -22.23 15.41
N ARG A 407 -11.94 -21.17 14.89
CA ARG A 407 -13.38 -20.92 15.01
C ARG A 407 -14.00 -20.85 13.61
N VAL A 408 -15.16 -21.47 13.44
CA VAL A 408 -16.00 -21.25 12.26
C VAL A 408 -16.77 -19.96 12.52
N GLU A 409 -16.57 -18.97 11.65
CA GLU A 409 -17.12 -17.63 11.77
C GLU A 409 -17.79 -17.25 10.45
N ASN A 410 -18.63 -16.22 10.48
CA ASN A 410 -19.24 -15.70 9.26
C ASN A 410 -18.15 -15.09 8.35
N VAL A 411 -18.26 -15.26 7.04
CA VAL A 411 -17.30 -14.73 6.05
C VAL A 411 -17.21 -13.20 6.07
N SER A 412 -18.21 -12.52 6.64
CA SER A 412 -18.23 -11.07 6.86
C SER A 412 -17.47 -10.61 8.12
N THR A 413 -17.01 -11.53 8.98
CA THR A 413 -16.25 -11.17 10.18
C THR A 413 -14.92 -10.53 9.79
N LEU A 414 -14.61 -9.36 10.35
CA LEU A 414 -13.35 -8.68 10.08
C LEU A 414 -12.23 -9.34 10.88
N ALA A 415 -11.19 -9.78 10.19
CA ALA A 415 -10.01 -10.37 10.80
C ALA A 415 -8.76 -10.11 9.97
N ASN A 416 -7.59 -10.25 10.58
CA ASN A 416 -6.35 -10.06 9.85
C ASN A 416 -6.15 -11.23 8.87
N VAL A 417 -5.29 -11.07 7.86
CA VAL A 417 -5.06 -12.13 6.87
C VAL A 417 -3.66 -12.70 7.00
N TYR A 418 -3.55 -14.02 6.85
CA TYR A 418 -2.27 -14.70 6.77
C TYR A 418 -2.00 -15.20 5.35
N CYS A 419 -1.12 -14.49 4.64
CA CYS A 419 -0.72 -14.83 3.29
C CYS A 419 0.58 -15.64 3.29
N TYR A 420 0.64 -16.65 2.43
CA TYR A 420 1.80 -17.50 2.24
C TYR A 420 2.32 -17.39 0.80
N ARG A 421 3.63 -17.15 0.66
CA ARG A 421 4.32 -17.30 -0.61
C ARG A 421 4.75 -18.75 -0.78
N ARG A 422 4.24 -19.41 -1.83
CA ARG A 422 4.75 -20.74 -2.19
C ARG A 422 6.26 -20.64 -2.48
N PRO A 423 7.05 -21.62 -2.02
CA PRO A 423 8.47 -21.68 -2.34
C PRO A 423 8.65 -21.74 -3.85
N GLU A 424 9.65 -21.02 -4.35
CA GLU A 424 9.93 -20.89 -5.79
C GLU A 424 10.16 -22.24 -6.46
N SER A 425 10.64 -23.24 -5.71
CA SER A 425 10.80 -24.62 -6.17
C SER A 425 9.49 -25.23 -6.68
N VAL A 426 8.34 -24.93 -6.06
CA VAL A 426 7.04 -25.46 -6.50
C VAL A 426 6.57 -24.75 -7.78
N ARG A 427 6.91 -23.46 -7.95
CA ARG A 427 6.69 -22.74 -9.22
C ARG A 427 7.53 -23.33 -10.33
N ALA A 428 8.82 -23.59 -10.08
CA ALA A 428 9.72 -24.19 -11.05
C ALA A 428 9.22 -25.57 -11.49
N ILE A 429 8.84 -26.45 -10.55
CA ILE A 429 8.29 -27.77 -10.86
C ILE A 429 6.99 -27.66 -11.68
N SER A 430 6.08 -26.74 -11.31
CA SER A 430 4.82 -26.55 -12.05
C SER A 430 5.06 -26.12 -13.49
N LEU A 431 6.00 -25.19 -13.71
CA LEU A 431 6.37 -24.73 -15.05
C LEU A 431 7.04 -25.83 -15.88
N VAL A 432 7.89 -26.67 -15.26
CA VAL A 432 8.50 -27.82 -15.94
C VAL A 432 7.43 -28.84 -16.34
N ILE A 433 6.48 -29.15 -15.47
CA ILE A 433 5.37 -30.07 -15.80
C ILE A 433 4.51 -29.50 -16.93
N ILE A 434 4.14 -28.22 -16.86
CA ILE A 434 3.39 -27.56 -17.95
C ILE A 434 4.18 -27.64 -19.26
N GLY A 435 5.48 -27.33 -19.23
CA GLY A 435 6.36 -27.43 -20.39
C GLY A 435 6.41 -28.84 -21.00
N LEU A 436 6.53 -29.87 -20.16
CA LEU A 436 6.52 -31.28 -20.61
C LEU A 436 5.17 -31.67 -21.23
N VAL A 437 4.06 -31.28 -20.60
CA VAL A 437 2.71 -31.58 -21.11
C VAL A 437 2.47 -30.85 -22.44
N THR A 438 2.83 -29.58 -22.55
CA THR A 438 2.69 -28.83 -23.82
C THR A 438 3.57 -29.41 -24.91
N THR A 439 4.79 -29.86 -24.59
CA THR A 439 5.69 -30.50 -25.55
C THR A 439 5.11 -31.83 -26.03
N PHE A 440 4.54 -32.63 -25.12
CA PHE A 440 3.90 -33.90 -25.47
C PHE A 440 2.68 -33.70 -26.37
N ILE A 441 1.83 -32.70 -26.09
CA ILE A 441 0.68 -32.35 -26.92
C ILE A 441 1.14 -31.92 -28.32
N LEU A 442 2.19 -31.10 -28.42
CA LEU A 442 2.77 -30.69 -29.71
C LEU A 442 3.29 -31.87 -30.52
N LEU A 443 4.04 -32.79 -29.88
CA LEU A 443 4.53 -34.00 -30.55
C LEU A 443 3.38 -34.90 -31.04
N PHE A 444 2.32 -35.03 -30.24
CA PHE A 444 1.14 -35.80 -30.61
C PHE A 444 0.41 -35.18 -31.82
N LEU A 445 0.27 -33.85 -31.85
CA LEU A 445 -0.30 -33.14 -33.01
C LEU A 445 0.55 -33.28 -34.27
N ILE A 446 1.89 -33.22 -34.15
CA ILE A 446 2.81 -33.47 -35.27
C ILE A 446 2.68 -34.90 -35.78
N LEU A 447 2.55 -35.88 -34.89
CA LEU A 447 2.35 -37.29 -35.26
C LEU A 447 1.02 -37.49 -36.01
N ILE A 448 -0.08 -36.89 -35.52
CA ILE A 448 -1.39 -36.98 -36.18
C ILE A 448 -1.35 -36.34 -37.55
N THR A 449 -0.79 -35.13 -37.66
CA THR A 449 -0.70 -34.41 -38.95
C THR A 449 0.17 -35.16 -39.96
N THR A 450 1.30 -35.72 -39.54
CA THR A 450 2.13 -36.56 -40.43
C THR A 450 1.41 -37.83 -40.87
N LEU A 451 0.69 -38.51 -39.97
CA LEU A 451 -0.14 -39.67 -40.33
C LEU A 451 -1.24 -39.30 -41.34
N LEU A 452 -1.94 -38.19 -41.12
CA LEU A 452 -2.97 -37.69 -42.05
C LEU A 452 -2.40 -37.40 -43.44
N VAL A 453 -1.21 -36.78 -43.53
CA VAL A 453 -0.55 -36.50 -44.82
C VAL A 453 -0.15 -37.79 -45.54
N VAL A 454 0.34 -38.80 -44.82
CA VAL A 454 0.67 -40.11 -45.40
C VAL A 454 -0.59 -40.82 -45.91
N PHE A 455 -1.68 -40.79 -45.15
CA PHE A 455 -2.97 -41.33 -45.60
C PHE A 455 -3.47 -40.59 -46.84
N TYR A 456 -3.43 -39.26 -46.85
CA TYR A 456 -3.88 -38.45 -47.98
C TYR A 456 -3.03 -38.65 -49.25
N ARG A 457 -1.76 -39.04 -49.15
CA ARG A 457 -0.95 -39.38 -50.32
C ARG A 457 -1.23 -40.77 -50.89
N ARG A 458 -1.82 -41.66 -50.10
CA ARG A 458 -2.02 -43.07 -50.48
C ARG A 458 -3.39 -43.31 -51.11
N TYR A 459 -4.38 -42.48 -50.77
CA TYR A 459 -5.71 -42.43 -51.38
C TYR A 459 -5.74 -41.29 -52.39
#